data_AF-A0A6V8LXI3-F1
#
_entry.id   AF-A0A6V8LXI3-F1
#
_cell.length_a   1.000
_cell.length_b   1.000
_cell.length_c   1.000
_cell.angle_alpha   90.00
_cell.angle_beta   90.00
_cell.angle_gamma   90.00
#
_symmetry.space_group_name_H-M   'P 1'
#
loop_
_entity.id
_entity.type
_entity.pdbx_description
1 polymer ?
#
loop_
_entity_poly.entity_id
_entity_poly.type
_entity_poly.pdbx_seq_one_letter_code
_entity_poly.pdbx_strand_id
1 'polypeptide(L)'
;MLRRIQATPAEPSSMPSVPSCPPDLRSAHRVEVARDFVIELAVWFGRCLGLRRIHLRDLGSPVFTLGRPPYPCIDNISAGGLGLSFAASAPSQLAALRERLPLALVYFKLHDPAETNSWPLAFMAGYEVKRVRYHEGRICLGLSLALDGAPHPEEMALDFVDARKYGNACLTKWCDDMQRRNVRGGCAKGFQGLRLDMLLSQLDAALAELPGRSVCPGA
;
A
#
# COMPACT_ATOMS: atom_id res chain seq x y z
N MET A 1 65.30 13.77 -52.68
CA MET A 1 64.12 12.93 -52.42
C MET A 1 63.41 13.47 -51.19
N LEU A 2 62.27 14.14 -51.41
CA LEU A 2 60.93 13.81 -50.86
C LEU A 2 60.54 14.48 -49.51
N ARG A 3 59.81 15.61 -49.70
CA ARG A 3 58.58 16.08 -49.02
C ARG A 3 58.59 16.53 -47.54
N ARG A 4 58.41 17.85 -47.41
CA ARG A 4 57.55 18.58 -46.43
C ARG A 4 56.30 17.79 -46.02
N ILE A 5 55.99 17.79 -44.72
CA ILE A 5 54.62 17.92 -44.19
C ILE A 5 54.67 18.81 -42.93
N GLN A 6 53.99 19.95 -42.98
CA GLN A 6 53.49 20.70 -41.82
C GLN A 6 52.10 20.17 -41.47
N ALA A 7 51.77 20.01 -40.18
CA ALA A 7 50.39 20.06 -39.65
C ALA A 7 50.45 20.20 -38.11
N THR A 8 50.27 21.40 -37.56
CA THR A 8 49.07 21.92 -36.86
C THR A 8 48.85 21.39 -35.43
N PRO A 9 48.73 22.25 -34.39
CA PRO A 9 48.39 21.85 -33.03
C PRO A 9 46.86 21.74 -32.87
N ALA A 10 46.38 20.71 -32.19
CA ALA A 10 44.98 20.56 -31.82
C ALA A 10 44.86 20.06 -30.37
N GLU A 11 44.60 20.99 -29.46
CA GLU A 11 43.71 20.78 -28.30
C GLU A 11 42.34 21.39 -28.69
N PRO A 12 41.19 20.97 -28.12
CA PRO A 12 41.04 20.44 -26.77
C PRO A 12 40.30 19.09 -26.64
N SER A 13 40.64 18.44 -25.54
CA SER A 13 40.01 17.25 -24.98
C SER A 13 38.49 17.44 -24.85
N SER A 14 37.75 16.82 -25.76
CA SER A 14 36.31 16.61 -25.67
C SER A 14 36.04 15.55 -24.61
N MET A 15 35.66 16.00 -23.41
CA MET A 15 35.12 15.13 -22.38
C MET A 15 33.90 14.39 -22.93
N PRO A 16 33.82 13.06 -22.80
CA PRO A 16 32.56 12.37 -23.01
C PRO A 16 31.61 12.79 -21.89
N SER A 17 30.52 13.45 -22.28
CA SER A 17 29.34 13.69 -21.48
C SER A 17 28.91 12.38 -20.82
N VAL A 18 29.07 12.31 -19.50
CA VAL A 18 28.50 11.26 -18.67
C VAL A 18 26.98 11.33 -18.84
N PRO A 19 26.31 10.31 -19.41
CA PRO A 19 24.86 10.27 -19.34
C PRO A 19 24.45 10.17 -17.87
N SER A 20 23.66 11.17 -17.51
CA SER A 20 22.95 11.34 -16.27
C SER A 20 22.07 10.14 -15.92
N CYS A 21 21.87 9.97 -14.62
CA CYS A 21 20.98 9.01 -13.96
C CYS A 21 21.41 7.54 -14.05
N PRO A 22 21.72 6.88 -12.91
CA PRO A 22 21.77 5.43 -12.89
C PRO A 22 20.40 4.89 -13.34
N PRO A 23 20.34 3.79 -14.11
CA PRO A 23 19.08 3.17 -14.50
C PRO A 23 18.27 2.89 -13.24
N ASP A 24 16.99 3.23 -13.29
CA ASP A 24 16.04 3.09 -12.19
C ASP A 24 16.10 1.63 -11.68
N LEU A 25 16.80 1.39 -10.57
CA LEU A 25 17.00 0.09 -9.93
C LEU A 25 15.70 -0.39 -9.25
N ARG A 26 14.57 -0.22 -9.91
CA ARG A 26 13.24 -0.59 -9.42
C ARG A 26 12.83 -1.86 -10.12
N SER A 27 12.70 -2.94 -9.36
CA SER A 27 12.29 -4.25 -9.87
C SER A 27 10.83 -4.31 -10.35
N ALA A 28 10.01 -3.30 -10.06
CA ALA A 28 8.61 -3.25 -10.48
C ALA A 28 8.13 -1.82 -10.76
N HIS A 29 7.34 -1.68 -11.83
CA HIS A 29 6.64 -0.45 -12.19
C HIS A 29 5.63 -0.06 -11.10
N ARG A 30 5.51 1.24 -10.82
CA ARG A 30 4.60 1.80 -9.80
C ARG A 30 3.57 2.68 -10.49
N VAL A 31 2.31 2.46 -10.16
CA VAL A 31 1.17 3.25 -10.64
C VAL A 31 0.76 4.21 -9.54
N GLU A 32 0.62 5.49 -9.89
CA GLU A 32 0.04 6.49 -8.99
C GLU A 32 -1.45 6.22 -8.81
N VAL A 33 -1.93 6.30 -7.56
CA VAL A 33 -3.31 5.97 -7.23
C VAL A 33 -4.05 7.25 -6.87
N ALA A 34 -5.00 7.63 -7.72
CA ALA A 34 -5.91 8.71 -7.38
C ALA A 34 -6.83 8.28 -6.22
N ARG A 35 -7.18 9.23 -5.34
CA ARG A 35 -7.86 8.93 -4.06
C ARG A 35 -9.22 8.27 -4.24
N ASP A 36 -9.89 8.58 -5.35
CA ASP A 36 -11.18 8.03 -5.76
C ASP A 36 -11.14 6.54 -6.10
N PHE A 37 -9.96 5.98 -6.40
CA PHE A 37 -9.81 4.54 -6.60
C PHE A 37 -9.76 3.75 -5.30
N VAL A 38 -9.52 4.39 -4.15
CA VAL A 38 -9.42 3.72 -2.85
C VAL A 38 -10.77 3.76 -2.15
N ILE A 39 -11.41 2.61 -2.03
CA ILE A 39 -12.72 2.44 -1.39
C ILE A 39 -12.54 2.35 0.13
N GLU A 40 -11.59 1.52 0.57
CA GLU A 40 -11.31 1.27 1.99
C GLU A 40 -9.80 1.16 2.19
N LEU A 41 -9.33 1.59 3.36
CA LEU A 41 -7.94 1.47 3.80
C LEU A 41 -7.90 1.34 5.31
N ALA A 42 -7.18 0.33 5.80
CA ALA A 42 -6.88 0.14 7.21
C ALA A 42 -5.45 -0.36 7.40
N VAL A 43 -4.77 0.13 8.44
CA VAL A 43 -3.35 -0.17 8.69
C VAL A 43 -3.11 -0.52 10.15
N TRP A 44 -2.41 -1.61 10.41
CA TRP A 44 -1.93 -2.02 11.73
C TRP A 44 -0.41 -2.10 11.72
N PHE A 45 0.25 -1.60 12.77
CA PHE A 45 1.72 -1.66 12.89
C PHE A 45 2.16 -2.69 13.92
N GLY A 46 3.31 -3.33 13.68
CA GLY A 46 3.99 -4.20 14.64
C GLY A 46 3.32 -5.56 14.89
N ARG A 47 2.38 -5.98 14.04
CA ARG A 47 1.54 -7.18 14.27
C ARG A 47 1.89 -8.42 13.43
N CYS A 48 2.98 -8.46 12.67
CA CYS A 48 3.19 -9.53 11.67
C CYS A 48 4.49 -10.36 11.75
N LEU A 49 5.36 -10.19 12.75
CA LEU A 49 6.57 -11.01 12.81
C LEU A 49 6.22 -12.47 13.15
N GLY A 50 6.35 -13.35 12.15
CA GLY A 50 6.21 -14.80 12.31
C GLY A 50 4.77 -15.35 12.23
N LEU A 51 3.77 -14.52 11.97
CA LEU A 51 2.39 -14.98 11.88
C LEU A 51 2.14 -15.68 10.54
N ARG A 52 1.93 -16.99 10.59
CA ARG A 52 1.34 -17.76 9.48
C ARG A 52 -0.17 -17.61 9.42
N ARG A 53 -0.79 -17.28 10.55
CA ARG A 53 -2.24 -17.11 10.70
C ARG A 53 -2.53 -16.03 11.75
N ILE A 54 -3.57 -15.24 11.52
CA ILE A 54 -4.15 -14.34 12.52
C ILE A 54 -5.68 -14.52 12.55
N HIS A 55 -6.25 -14.67 13.74
CA HIS A 55 -7.70 -14.67 13.89
C HIS A 55 -8.22 -13.22 13.87
N LEU A 56 -9.38 -12.96 13.27
CA LEU A 56 -9.90 -11.58 13.14
C LEU A 56 -10.12 -10.88 14.48
N ARG A 57 -10.52 -11.65 15.51
CA ARG A 57 -10.66 -11.17 16.89
C ARG A 57 -9.35 -10.63 17.49
N ASP A 58 -8.21 -11.16 17.04
CA ASP A 58 -6.88 -10.83 17.57
C ASP A 58 -6.21 -9.67 16.78
N LEU A 59 -6.81 -9.28 15.65
CA LEU A 59 -6.34 -8.18 14.81
C LEU A 59 -6.41 -6.84 15.54
N GLY A 60 -7.44 -6.66 16.38
CA GLY A 60 -7.71 -5.43 17.11
C GLY A 60 -8.00 -4.24 16.18
N SER A 61 -8.04 -3.03 16.76
CA SER A 61 -8.36 -1.82 16.01
C SER A 61 -7.20 -1.35 15.13
N PRO A 62 -7.46 -0.90 13.88
CA PRO A 62 -6.44 -0.35 13.03
C PRO A 62 -5.90 0.97 13.59
N VAL A 63 -4.61 1.21 13.37
CA VAL A 63 -3.94 2.47 13.71
C VAL A 63 -4.40 3.58 12.76
N PHE A 64 -4.54 3.25 11.47
CA PHE A 64 -5.03 4.19 10.47
C PHE A 64 -6.25 3.64 9.74
N THR A 65 -7.19 4.52 9.42
CA THR A 65 -8.39 4.19 8.63
C THR A 65 -8.67 5.31 7.64
N LEU A 66 -9.11 4.96 6.43
CA LEU A 66 -9.51 5.93 5.41
C LEU A 66 -10.52 6.95 5.97
N GLY A 67 -10.36 8.21 5.59
CA GLY A 67 -11.29 9.29 5.98
C GLY A 67 -11.17 9.74 7.45
N ARG A 68 -10.35 9.09 8.27
CA ARG A 68 -10.10 9.49 9.66
C ARG A 68 -8.70 10.11 9.82
N PRO A 69 -8.51 11.12 10.69
CA PRO A 69 -7.18 11.59 11.06
C PRO A 69 -6.27 10.41 11.45
N PRO A 70 -5.00 10.36 10.99
CA PRO A 70 -4.25 11.39 10.27
C PRO A 70 -4.44 11.41 8.74
N TYR A 71 -5.57 10.90 8.23
CA TYR A 71 -5.92 10.89 6.80
C TYR A 71 -4.89 10.11 5.96
N PRO A 72 -4.80 8.79 6.18
CA PRO A 72 -3.93 7.94 5.38
C PRO A 72 -4.37 7.93 3.92
N CYS A 73 -3.40 7.85 3.01
CA CYS A 73 -3.60 7.82 1.57
C CYS A 73 -2.62 6.84 0.95
N ILE A 74 -3.08 6.06 -0.03
CA ILE A 74 -2.19 5.29 -0.90
C ILE A 74 -1.72 6.22 -2.00
N ASP A 75 -0.41 6.46 -2.08
CA ASP A 75 0.18 7.34 -3.08
C ASP A 75 0.50 6.58 -4.38
N ASN A 76 0.99 5.35 -4.26
CA ASN A 76 1.32 4.50 -5.39
C ASN A 76 1.30 3.01 -5.02
N ILE A 77 1.05 2.15 -6.01
CA ILE A 77 1.03 0.69 -5.88
C ILE A 77 1.93 0.06 -6.93
N SER A 78 2.63 -1.02 -6.56
CA SER A 78 3.23 -1.98 -7.48
C SER A 78 2.93 -3.41 -7.04
N ALA A 79 3.26 -4.38 -7.89
CA ALA A 79 3.13 -5.81 -7.63
C ALA A 79 3.80 -6.29 -6.32
N GLY A 80 4.79 -5.54 -5.81
CA GLY A 80 5.56 -5.89 -4.62
C GLY A 80 5.74 -4.75 -3.63
N GLY A 81 4.99 -3.64 -3.75
CA GLY A 81 5.20 -2.48 -2.89
C GLY A 81 4.05 -1.50 -2.87
N LEU A 82 4.03 -0.69 -1.81
CA LEU A 82 2.99 0.29 -1.54
C LEU A 82 3.64 1.60 -1.08
N GLY A 83 3.17 2.73 -1.59
CA GLY A 83 3.43 4.06 -1.05
C GLY A 83 2.25 4.48 -0.19
N LEU A 84 2.49 4.77 1.08
CA LEU A 84 1.45 5.21 2.02
C LEU A 84 1.87 6.55 2.62
N SER A 85 1.01 7.56 2.59
CA SER A 85 1.24 8.83 3.28
C SER A 85 0.11 9.17 4.26
N PHE A 86 0.43 9.95 5.29
CA PHE A 86 -0.57 10.51 6.21
C PHE A 86 -0.11 11.87 6.73
N ALA A 87 -1.07 12.69 7.16
CA ALA A 87 -0.81 14.02 7.70
C ALA A 87 -0.01 13.92 9.01
N ALA A 88 0.99 14.77 9.14
CA ALA A 88 1.83 14.83 10.33
C ALA A 88 2.12 16.29 10.65
N SER A 89 1.90 16.68 11.91
CA SER A 89 2.08 18.07 12.34
C SER A 89 3.55 18.45 12.51
N ALA A 90 4.43 17.48 12.71
CA ALA A 90 5.85 17.72 12.93
C ALA A 90 6.73 16.54 12.48
N PRO A 91 7.97 16.81 12.03
CA PRO A 91 8.95 15.76 11.73
C PRO A 91 9.28 14.85 12.93
N SER A 92 9.11 15.33 14.16
CA SER A 92 9.37 14.55 15.39
C SER A 92 8.51 13.29 15.48
N GLN A 93 7.33 13.28 14.86
CA GLN A 93 6.47 12.09 14.79
C GLN A 93 7.12 10.95 13.99
N LEU A 94 8.07 11.25 13.09
CA LEU A 94 8.83 10.28 12.31
C LEU A 94 9.69 9.37 13.19
N ALA A 95 10.26 9.90 14.26
CA ALA A 95 11.15 9.17 15.16
C ALA A 95 10.38 8.10 15.94
N ALA A 96 9.22 8.46 16.51
CA ALA A 96 8.33 7.55 17.22
C ALA A 96 7.80 6.41 16.32
N LEU A 97 7.64 6.68 15.04
CA LEU A 97 7.24 5.69 14.04
C LEU A 97 8.38 4.72 13.74
N ARG A 98 9.60 5.20 13.48
CA ARG A 98 10.74 4.31 13.14
C ARG A 98 10.99 3.19 14.14
N GLU A 99 10.78 3.45 15.43
CA GLU A 99 10.95 2.43 16.49
C GLU A 99 9.83 1.37 16.51
N ARG A 100 8.67 1.64 15.88
CA ARG A 100 7.46 0.80 15.92
C ARG A 100 7.11 0.12 14.60
N LEU A 101 7.91 0.33 13.55
CA LEU A 101 7.53 0.13 12.16
C LEU A 101 8.25 -0.98 11.37
N PRO A 102 8.86 -2.05 11.93
CA PRO A 102 9.51 -3.02 11.04
C PRO A 102 8.52 -3.62 10.02
N LEU A 103 7.26 -3.79 10.42
CA LEU A 103 6.19 -4.36 9.61
C LEU A 103 4.85 -3.65 9.84
N ALA A 104 4.07 -3.56 8.76
CA ALA A 104 2.71 -3.05 8.71
C ALA A 104 1.79 -4.09 8.05
N LEU A 105 0.66 -4.38 8.67
CA LEU A 105 -0.43 -5.11 8.01
C LEU A 105 -1.35 -4.07 7.39
N VAL A 106 -1.64 -4.22 6.11
CA VAL A 106 -2.42 -3.25 5.35
C VAL A 106 -3.57 -3.97 4.68
N TYR A 107 -4.78 -3.51 4.96
CA TYR A 107 -5.98 -3.81 4.21
C TYR A 107 -6.29 -2.63 3.30
N PHE A 108 -6.58 -2.89 2.03
CA PHE A 108 -7.16 -1.90 1.17
C PHE A 108 -8.10 -2.53 0.15
N LYS A 109 -9.02 -1.71 -0.35
CA LYS A 109 -10.00 -2.10 -1.36
C LYS A 109 -9.98 -1.08 -2.47
N LEU A 110 -9.79 -1.55 -3.70
CA LEU A 110 -9.65 -0.70 -4.88
C LEU A 110 -10.82 -0.91 -5.84
N HIS A 111 -11.20 0.17 -6.51
CA HIS A 111 -12.00 0.06 -7.72
C HIS A 111 -11.19 -0.64 -8.82
N ASP A 112 -11.87 -1.47 -9.61
CA ASP A 112 -11.28 -2.04 -10.80
C ASP A 112 -11.15 -0.94 -11.88
N PRO A 113 -9.95 -0.73 -12.44
CA PRO A 113 -9.74 0.20 -13.53
C PRO A 113 -10.41 -0.19 -14.84
N ALA A 114 -10.55 -1.48 -15.15
CA ALA A 114 -10.95 -1.98 -16.46
C ALA A 114 -12.46 -1.98 -16.67
N GLU A 115 -13.23 -2.25 -15.61
CA GLU A 115 -14.69 -2.44 -15.71
C GLU A 115 -15.41 -1.73 -14.56
N THR A 116 -16.45 -0.97 -14.90
CA THR A 116 -17.25 -0.25 -13.90
C THR A 116 -18.14 -1.18 -13.06
N ASN A 117 -18.37 -2.42 -13.53
CA ASN A 117 -19.25 -3.41 -12.90
C ASN A 117 -18.51 -4.64 -12.35
N SER A 118 -17.18 -4.65 -12.35
CA SER A 118 -16.43 -5.77 -11.81
C SER A 118 -16.25 -5.65 -10.30
N TRP A 119 -15.92 -6.79 -9.69
CA TRP A 119 -15.75 -6.89 -8.25
C TRP A 119 -14.53 -6.08 -7.79
N PRO A 120 -14.66 -5.27 -6.72
CA PRO A 120 -13.54 -4.49 -6.22
C PRO A 120 -12.42 -5.41 -5.72
N LEU A 121 -11.18 -5.01 -5.98
CA LEU A 121 -10.01 -5.75 -5.51
C LEU A 121 -9.82 -5.46 -4.02
N ALA A 122 -10.19 -6.42 -3.18
CA ALA A 122 -9.88 -6.40 -1.75
C ALA A 122 -8.55 -7.14 -1.52
N PHE A 123 -7.65 -6.49 -0.79
CA PHE A 123 -6.31 -7.01 -0.55
C PHE A 123 -5.91 -6.80 0.90
N MET A 124 -5.32 -7.84 1.50
CA MET A 124 -4.83 -7.81 2.87
C MET A 124 -3.43 -8.42 2.89
N ALA A 125 -2.43 -7.65 3.31
CA ALA A 125 -1.05 -8.09 3.21
C ALA A 125 -0.13 -7.47 4.25
N GLY A 126 0.92 -8.22 4.59
CA GLY A 126 2.01 -7.77 5.43
C GLY A 126 3.10 -7.10 4.60
N TYR A 127 3.49 -5.91 5.00
CA TYR A 127 4.51 -5.08 4.35
C TYR A 127 5.64 -4.73 5.31
N GLU A 128 6.87 -4.81 4.84
CA GLU A 128 8.03 -4.26 5.53
C GLU A 128 8.18 -2.77 5.21
N VAL A 129 8.40 -1.95 6.23
CA VAL A 129 8.66 -0.52 6.03
C VAL A 129 10.13 -0.35 5.65
N LYS A 130 10.39 0.03 4.41
CA LYS A 130 11.76 0.22 3.88
C LYS A 130 12.23 1.65 3.96
N ARG A 131 11.32 2.61 3.84
CA ARG A 131 11.64 4.04 3.85
C ARG A 131 10.57 4.80 4.61
N VAL A 132 11.00 5.81 5.35
CA VAL A 132 10.13 6.73 6.08
C VAL A 132 10.71 8.12 5.85
N ARG A 133 9.90 9.04 5.31
CA ARG A 133 10.30 10.41 5.01
C ARG A 133 9.22 11.37 5.48
N TYR A 134 9.62 12.56 5.89
CA TYR A 134 8.70 13.67 6.11
C TYR A 134 8.83 14.64 4.94
N HIS A 135 7.70 15.03 4.35
CA HIS A 135 7.64 15.94 3.22
C HIS A 135 6.31 16.69 3.25
N GLU A 136 6.34 18.02 3.12
CA GLU A 136 5.16 18.88 2.98
C GLU A 136 4.04 18.61 4.01
N GLY A 137 4.38 18.46 5.29
CA GLY A 137 3.36 18.22 6.33
C GLY A 137 2.80 16.79 6.35
N ARG A 138 3.44 15.86 5.65
CA ARG A 138 3.07 14.45 5.61
C ARG A 138 4.25 13.55 5.92
N ILE A 139 3.96 12.41 6.54
CA ILE A 139 4.89 11.30 6.61
C ILE A 139 4.57 10.33 5.48
N CYS A 140 5.57 10.01 4.67
CA CYS A 140 5.49 9.08 3.56
C CYS A 140 6.28 7.81 3.88
N LEU A 141 5.61 6.67 3.75
CA LEU A 141 6.15 5.33 3.96
C LEU A 141 6.33 4.64 2.62
N GLY A 142 7.54 4.15 2.38
CA GLY A 142 7.83 3.19 1.32
C GLY A 142 7.76 1.78 1.89
N LEU A 143 6.73 1.04 1.46
CA LEU A 143 6.42 -0.30 1.94
C LEU A 143 6.79 -1.34 0.87
N SER A 144 7.33 -2.48 1.29
CA SER A 144 7.67 -3.64 0.46
C SER A 144 6.85 -4.84 0.89
N LEU A 145 6.19 -5.51 -0.05
CA LEU A 145 5.38 -6.69 0.22
C LEU A 145 6.26 -7.79 0.82
N ALA A 146 5.79 -8.38 1.91
CA ALA A 146 6.46 -9.48 2.59
C ALA A 146 5.55 -10.70 2.72
N LEU A 147 4.27 -10.48 3.02
CA LEU A 147 3.28 -11.53 3.22
C LEU A 147 2.01 -11.22 2.44
N ASP A 148 1.47 -12.21 1.76
CA ASP A 148 0.16 -12.14 1.13
C ASP A 148 -0.88 -12.85 2.00
N GLY A 149 -2.01 -12.19 2.26
CA GLY A 149 -3.06 -12.65 3.16
C GLY A 149 -4.26 -13.19 2.41
N ALA A 150 -4.70 -14.40 2.77
CA ALA A 150 -5.89 -15.03 2.24
C ALA A 150 -6.86 -15.39 3.37
N PRO A 151 -8.19 -15.31 3.15
CA PRO A 151 -9.16 -15.77 4.14
C PRO A 151 -9.07 -17.30 4.31
N HIS A 152 -9.17 -17.76 5.54
CA HIS A 152 -9.32 -19.19 5.83
C HIS A 152 -10.75 -19.63 5.45
N PRO A 153 -10.95 -20.78 4.78
CA PRO A 153 -12.27 -21.21 4.31
C PRO A 153 -13.24 -21.58 5.43
N GLU A 154 -12.73 -22.07 6.57
CA GLU A 154 -13.54 -22.65 7.65
C GLU A 154 -13.51 -21.81 8.94
N GLU A 155 -12.59 -20.86 9.05
CA GLU A 155 -12.36 -20.09 10.28
C GLU A 155 -12.42 -18.59 9.99
N MET A 156 -12.78 -17.79 10.99
CA MET A 156 -12.67 -16.32 10.92
C MET A 156 -11.21 -15.88 11.12
N ALA A 157 -10.34 -16.35 10.24
CA ALA A 157 -8.91 -16.13 10.27
C ALA A 157 -8.35 -15.76 8.89
N LEU A 158 -7.17 -15.15 8.89
CA LEU A 158 -6.38 -14.88 7.70
C LEU A 158 -5.11 -15.72 7.78
N ASP A 159 -4.82 -16.44 6.70
CA ASP A 159 -3.55 -17.13 6.50
C ASP A 159 -2.60 -16.25 5.69
N PHE A 160 -1.32 -16.30 6.04
CA PHE A 160 -0.28 -15.51 5.38
C PHE A 160 0.78 -16.41 4.75
N VAL A 161 1.11 -16.11 3.50
CA VAL A 161 2.15 -16.80 2.72
C VAL A 161 3.25 -15.79 2.35
N ASP A 162 4.50 -16.23 2.37
CA ASP A 162 5.63 -15.39 1.93
C ASP A 162 5.50 -15.02 0.45
N ALA A 163 5.40 -13.71 0.20
CA ALA A 163 5.22 -13.14 -1.13
C ALA A 163 6.42 -12.29 -1.60
N ARG A 164 7.55 -12.33 -0.86
CA ARG A 164 8.74 -11.51 -1.16
C ARG A 164 9.34 -11.79 -2.55
N LYS A 165 9.24 -13.03 -3.02
CA LYS A 165 9.86 -13.49 -4.28
C LYS A 165 8.98 -13.30 -5.50
N TYR A 166 7.67 -13.46 -5.36
CA TYR A 166 6.76 -13.58 -6.50
C TYR A 166 5.82 -12.38 -6.66
N GLY A 167 5.74 -11.50 -5.65
CA GLY A 167 4.74 -10.43 -5.63
C GLY A 167 3.32 -10.99 -5.57
N ASN A 168 2.33 -10.14 -5.82
CA ASN A 168 0.94 -10.56 -5.91
C ASN A 168 0.40 -10.38 -7.35
N ALA A 169 -0.12 -11.47 -7.93
CA ALA A 169 -0.60 -11.48 -9.32
C ALA A 169 -1.83 -10.58 -9.54
N CYS A 170 -2.72 -10.47 -8.55
CA CYS A 170 -3.90 -9.60 -8.64
C CYS A 170 -3.49 -8.12 -8.66
N LEU A 171 -2.50 -7.72 -7.86
CA LEU A 171 -1.94 -6.37 -7.90
C LEU A 171 -1.20 -6.08 -9.22
N THR A 172 -0.46 -7.06 -9.77
CA THR A 172 0.16 -6.92 -11.09
C THR A 172 -0.90 -6.63 -12.16
N LYS A 173 -1.97 -7.44 -12.20
CA LYS A 173 -3.08 -7.25 -13.15
C LYS A 173 -3.72 -5.87 -12.97
N TRP A 174 -4.02 -5.47 -11.74
CA TRP A 174 -4.63 -4.17 -11.46
C TRP A 174 -3.75 -3.00 -11.93
N CYS A 175 -2.43 -3.08 -11.71
CA CYS A 175 -1.48 -2.08 -12.21
C CYS A 175 -1.47 -2.03 -13.74
N ASP A 176 -1.46 -3.17 -14.41
CA ASP A 176 -1.49 -3.25 -15.88
C ASP A 176 -2.79 -2.64 -16.45
N ASP A 177 -3.93 -2.91 -15.81
CA ASP A 177 -5.22 -2.39 -16.23
C ASP A 177 -5.33 -0.87 -15.99
N MET A 178 -4.79 -0.36 -14.88
CA MET A 178 -4.66 1.09 -14.64
C MET A 178 -3.81 1.77 -15.72
N GLN A 179 -2.69 1.15 -16.10
CA GLN A 179 -1.83 1.70 -17.15
C GLN A 179 -2.56 1.75 -18.50
N ARG A 180 -3.30 0.69 -18.86
CA ARG A 180 -4.13 0.67 -20.08
C ARG A 180 -5.21 1.75 -20.06
N ARG A 181 -5.83 2.00 -18.90
CA ARG A 181 -6.85 3.05 -18.73
C ARG A 181 -6.27 4.45 -18.88
N ASN A 182 -5.11 4.73 -18.28
CA ASN A 182 -4.46 6.04 -18.38
C ASN A 182 -4.07 6.37 -19.83
N VAL A 183 -3.76 5.35 -20.63
CA VAL A 183 -3.52 5.51 -22.08
C VAL A 183 -4.82 5.72 -22.87
N ARG A 184 -5.99 5.30 -22.34
CA ARG A 184 -7.28 5.30 -23.06
C ARG A 184 -8.33 6.31 -22.58
N GLY A 185 -8.09 7.05 -21.49
CA GLY A 185 -8.87 8.26 -21.12
C GLY A 185 -10.32 8.05 -20.64
N GLY A 186 -10.56 7.16 -19.66
CA GLY A 186 -11.92 6.87 -19.14
C GLY A 186 -12.20 7.37 -17.71
N CYS A 187 -13.28 8.14 -17.52
CA CYS A 187 -13.79 8.73 -16.27
C CYS A 187 -14.53 7.71 -15.38
N ALA A 188 -14.30 7.70 -14.06
CA ALA A 188 -15.09 6.90 -13.10
C ALA A 188 -16.18 7.77 -12.46
N LYS A 189 -17.45 7.44 -12.73
CA LYS A 189 -18.58 7.80 -11.86
C LYS A 189 -18.75 6.66 -10.86
N GLY A 190 -18.57 6.98 -9.58
CA GLY A 190 -18.57 5.98 -8.50
C GLY A 190 -19.94 5.42 -8.21
N PHE A 191 -20.00 4.19 -7.67
CA PHE A 191 -21.03 3.75 -6.73
C PHE A 191 -20.65 2.42 -6.03
N GLN A 192 -21.17 2.34 -4.80
CA GLN A 192 -21.52 1.22 -3.91
C GLN A 192 -20.88 -0.16 -4.14
N GLY A 193 -19.76 -0.40 -3.45
CA GLY A 193 -19.26 -1.74 -3.14
C GLY A 193 -19.55 -2.13 -1.69
N LEU A 194 -19.56 -3.44 -1.42
CA LEU A 194 -19.88 -4.12 -0.15
C LEU A 194 -19.58 -3.27 1.11
N ARG A 195 -20.62 -2.98 1.90
CA ARG A 195 -20.56 -2.04 3.03
C ARG A 195 -19.97 -2.72 4.26
N LEU A 196 -18.73 -2.40 4.61
CA LEU A 196 -18.15 -2.77 5.91
C LEU A 196 -19.03 -2.24 7.05
N ASP A 197 -19.74 -1.14 6.85
CA ASP A 197 -20.77 -0.56 7.72
C ASP A 197 -22.01 -1.46 7.90
N MET A 198 -22.35 -2.33 6.95
CA MET A 198 -23.40 -3.34 7.12
C MET A 198 -22.89 -4.58 7.89
N LEU A 199 -21.64 -4.98 7.67
CA LEU A 199 -21.00 -6.06 8.42
C LEU A 199 -20.68 -5.65 9.88
N LEU A 200 -20.23 -4.41 10.09
CA LEU A 200 -19.97 -3.84 11.40
C LEU A 200 -21.27 -3.57 12.16
N SER A 201 -22.35 -3.11 11.50
CA SER A 201 -23.67 -2.98 12.14
C SER A 201 -24.34 -4.31 12.45
N GLN A 202 -24.10 -5.35 11.65
CA GLN A 202 -24.50 -6.73 12.00
C GLN A 202 -23.70 -7.27 13.20
N LEU A 203 -22.43 -6.87 13.35
CA LEU A 203 -21.61 -7.21 14.51
C LEU A 203 -22.09 -6.48 15.77
N ASP A 204 -22.43 -5.20 15.65
CA ASP A 204 -23.03 -4.40 16.74
C ASP A 204 -24.41 -4.93 17.14
N ALA A 205 -25.24 -5.34 16.17
CA ALA A 205 -26.54 -5.98 16.43
C ALA A 205 -26.38 -7.35 17.11
N ALA A 206 -25.44 -8.18 16.66
CA ALA A 206 -25.14 -9.47 17.27
C ALA A 206 -24.55 -9.32 18.69
N LEU A 207 -23.83 -8.24 18.97
CA LEU A 207 -23.34 -7.90 20.30
C LEU A 207 -24.45 -7.34 21.21
N ALA A 208 -25.46 -6.67 20.65
CA ALA A 208 -26.63 -6.17 21.38
C ALA A 208 -27.67 -7.26 21.70
N GLU A 209 -27.73 -8.33 20.90
CA GLU A 209 -28.58 -9.51 21.15
C GLU A 209 -27.98 -10.51 22.14
N LEU A 210 -26.76 -10.30 22.64
CA LEU A 210 -26.24 -11.08 23.77
C LEU A 210 -27.09 -10.77 25.00
N PRO A 211 -27.90 -11.73 25.50
CA PRO A 211 -28.71 -11.50 26.68
C PRO A 211 -27.77 -11.17 27.84
N GLY A 212 -28.10 -10.07 28.51
CA GLY A 212 -27.32 -9.52 29.59
C GLY A 212 -26.75 -10.60 30.49
N ARG A 213 -25.45 -10.48 30.75
CA ARG A 213 -24.95 -10.68 32.11
C ARG A 213 -25.88 -9.88 33.01
N SER A 214 -26.83 -10.58 33.61
CA SER A 214 -27.65 -10.07 34.69
C SER A 214 -26.68 -9.56 35.76
N VAL A 215 -26.49 -8.26 35.78
CA VAL A 215 -26.06 -7.55 36.97
C VAL A 215 -27.15 -7.85 38.00
N CYS A 216 -26.85 -8.73 38.95
CA CYS A 216 -27.70 -8.92 40.12
C CYS A 216 -27.85 -7.56 40.82
N PRO A 217 -29.06 -7.01 40.98
CA PRO A 217 -29.29 -5.98 41.98
C PRO A 217 -29.59 -6.67 43.31
N GLY A 218 -28.77 -6.35 44.31
CA GLY A 218 -28.82 -6.67 45.74
C GLY A 218 -29.93 -7.54 46.34
N ALA A 219 -29.49 -8.52 47.13
CA ALA A 219 -29.90 -8.71 48.53
C ALA A 219 -28.73 -9.36 49.30
#